data_AF-A0A2R6G1F9-F1
#
_entry.id   AF-A0A2R6G1F9-F1
#
_cell.length_a   1.000
_cell.length_b   1.000
_cell.length_c   1.000
_cell.angle_alpha   90.00
_cell.angle_beta   90.00
_cell.angle_gamma   90.00
#
_symmetry.space_group_name_H-M   'P 1'
#
loop_
_entity.id
_entity.type
_entity.pdbx_description
1 polymer ?
#
loop_
_entity_poly.entity_id
_entity_poly.type
_entity_poly.pdbx_seq_one_letter_code
_entity_poly.pdbx_strand_id
1 'polypeptide(L)'
;MSTSSAESRGFFTYYREYARSGVHAASAAALTALIGLASFTANRWFVLVAIAIYVLPPLFLYFTGEGERVPSVVGDENHESRDTNGREHERSSPGSERPTAASTGSGKSTGPTEFTEPSGSQSVSGTTQPTEPATGDDPDDGHGGGDPSSHDAEAGANRDIDGNGEASAPTETDPASGDSGGSGPDSGEPSAGSATLADDIGADDATGDGWDAVECPTDEPLTGVVATHAGAYAVGEGGVVLAREADAWEPVLEHGPNADGESLRGIDATDDGRVVWFTGDGGAIGRYDVEEGRLTDHSAPEERTSTWTAVAVVGRAGGEHVHLANGSGELLRGTYDGGDVDWGEIHKPGSGSSITDLAFDDAVGYVCDSSQGVYATTDDGERYETIGIEDANTDFAALAATDAELVVAGGDGTVFRYDGSVWTTLRASETALRAIDLTNETGLAAGDAGTVFERADGGWEPVETPVDADLQGVLVGATERARPDIAVGTDGTIVERDRS
;
A
#
# COMPACT_ATOMS: atom_id res chain seq x y z
N MET A 1 -11.34 34.44 37.51
CA MET A 1 -11.55 33.05 37.01
C MET A 1 -10.20 32.56 36.53
N SER A 2 -9.44 31.83 37.37
CA SER A 2 -8.01 31.56 37.09
C SER A 2 -7.46 30.28 37.76
N THR A 3 -8.29 29.36 38.24
CA THR A 3 -7.83 28.11 38.91
C THR A 3 -7.75 26.92 37.96
N SER A 4 -8.81 26.71 37.17
CA SER A 4 -8.99 25.53 36.31
C SER A 4 -7.82 25.19 35.38
N SER A 5 -7.08 26.18 34.87
CA SER A 5 -5.94 25.96 33.96
C SER A 5 -4.68 25.40 34.65
N ALA A 6 -4.55 25.57 35.97
CA ALA A 6 -3.47 24.96 36.75
C ALA A 6 -3.85 23.52 37.16
N GLU A 7 -5.09 23.33 37.58
CA GLU A 7 -5.65 22.03 37.99
C GLU A 7 -5.66 21.03 36.81
N SER A 8 -6.00 21.48 35.59
CA SER A 8 -5.97 20.62 34.39
C SER A 8 -4.57 20.18 33.99
N ARG A 9 -3.56 21.07 34.06
CA ARG A 9 -2.15 20.69 33.81
C ARG A 9 -1.63 19.65 34.81
N GLY A 10 -2.04 19.75 36.08
CA GLY A 10 -1.76 18.72 37.09
C GLY A 10 -2.36 17.36 36.69
N PHE A 11 -3.66 17.35 36.36
CA PHE A 11 -4.37 16.11 35.97
C PHE A 11 -3.77 15.43 34.73
N PHE A 12 -3.48 16.17 33.65
CA PHE A 12 -2.89 15.57 32.43
C PHE A 12 -1.50 14.98 32.66
N THR A 13 -0.67 15.63 33.50
CA THR A 13 0.67 15.12 33.85
C THR A 13 0.56 13.79 34.61
N TYR A 14 -0.27 13.77 35.64
CA TYR A 14 -0.59 12.56 36.42
C TYR A 14 -1.20 11.44 35.55
N TYR A 15 -2.12 11.77 34.63
CA TYR A 15 -2.77 10.77 33.79
C TYR A 15 -1.78 10.07 32.85
N ARG A 16 -0.78 10.80 32.33
CA ARG A 16 0.30 10.25 31.50
C ARG A 16 1.19 9.26 32.26
N GLU A 17 1.38 9.46 33.56
CA GLU A 17 2.11 8.53 34.43
C GLU A 17 1.23 7.33 34.82
N TYR A 18 -0.04 7.57 35.18
CA TYR A 18 -1.02 6.51 35.46
C TYR A 18 -1.19 5.55 34.27
N ALA A 19 -1.26 6.06 33.04
CA ALA A 19 -1.37 5.26 31.82
C ALA A 19 -0.18 4.32 31.59
N ARG A 20 1.01 4.65 32.12
CA ARG A 20 2.22 3.81 32.07
C ARG A 20 2.32 2.82 33.24
N SER A 21 1.33 2.78 34.13
CA SER A 21 1.32 1.90 35.31
C SER A 21 0.62 0.56 35.05
N GLY A 22 1.04 -0.48 35.79
CA GLY A 22 0.36 -1.79 35.75
C GLY A 22 -1.11 -1.75 36.20
N VAL A 23 -1.53 -0.71 36.93
CA VAL A 23 -2.93 -0.51 37.36
C VAL A 23 -3.82 -0.11 36.17
N HIS A 24 -3.30 0.68 35.23
CA HIS A 24 -4.02 1.00 33.99
C HIS A 24 -4.20 -0.24 33.12
N ALA A 25 -3.12 -1.02 32.90
CA ALA A 25 -3.19 -2.28 32.15
C ALA A 25 -4.19 -3.28 32.76
N ALA A 26 -4.19 -3.45 34.09
CA ALA A 26 -5.16 -4.29 34.78
C ALA A 26 -6.61 -3.79 34.64
N SER A 27 -6.82 -2.47 34.67
CA SER A 27 -8.15 -1.85 34.49
C SER A 27 -8.67 -1.99 33.06
N ALA A 28 -7.79 -1.87 32.05
CA ALA A 28 -8.12 -2.09 30.65
C ALA A 28 -8.49 -3.56 30.37
N ALA A 29 -7.70 -4.52 30.86
CA ALA A 29 -8.00 -5.95 30.74
C ALA A 29 -9.35 -6.32 31.41
N ALA A 30 -9.64 -5.74 32.58
CA ALA A 30 -10.92 -5.92 33.27
C ALA A 30 -12.11 -5.33 32.49
N LEU A 31 -11.93 -4.16 31.86
CA LEU A 31 -12.94 -3.54 30.99
C LEU A 31 -13.25 -4.43 29.78
N THR A 32 -12.24 -4.92 29.05
CA THR A 32 -12.44 -5.80 27.89
C THR A 32 -13.18 -7.09 28.28
N ALA A 33 -12.80 -7.72 29.40
CA ALA A 33 -13.47 -8.92 29.89
C ALA A 33 -14.95 -8.68 30.25
N LEU A 34 -15.26 -7.54 30.88
CA LEU A 34 -16.64 -7.18 31.26
C LEU A 34 -17.51 -6.74 30.08
N ILE A 35 -16.92 -6.12 29.04
CA ILE A 35 -17.63 -5.82 27.79
C ILE A 35 -17.95 -7.12 27.04
N GLY A 36 -17.00 -8.05 26.94
CA GLY A 36 -17.26 -9.39 26.39
C GLY A 36 -18.38 -10.14 27.13
N LEU A 37 -18.38 -10.07 28.47
CA LEU A 37 -19.45 -10.64 29.30
C LEU A 37 -20.80 -9.92 29.12
N ALA A 38 -20.81 -8.60 28.89
CA ALA A 38 -22.02 -7.84 28.59
C ALA A 38 -22.64 -8.29 27.25
N SER A 39 -21.82 -8.49 26.21
CA SER A 39 -22.25 -9.01 24.92
C SER A 39 -22.80 -10.44 25.03
N PHE A 40 -22.12 -11.32 25.76
CA PHE A 40 -22.54 -12.72 25.94
C PHE A 40 -23.83 -12.87 26.77
N THR A 41 -24.09 -11.98 27.73
CA THR A 41 -25.26 -12.06 28.63
C THR A 41 -26.40 -11.10 28.25
N ALA A 42 -26.22 -10.26 27.23
CA ALA A 42 -27.09 -9.15 26.84
C ALA A 42 -27.44 -8.14 27.96
N ASN A 43 -26.81 -8.23 29.14
CA ASN A 43 -27.16 -7.45 30.31
C ASN A 43 -26.34 -6.14 30.36
N ARG A 44 -27.00 -5.04 29.98
CA ARG A 44 -26.42 -3.68 29.93
C ARG A 44 -25.85 -3.18 31.27
N TRP A 45 -26.16 -3.81 32.40
CA TRP A 45 -25.55 -3.47 33.69
C TRP A 45 -24.03 -3.73 33.72
N PHE A 46 -23.54 -4.75 33.00
CA PHE A 46 -22.10 -5.04 32.94
C PHE A 46 -21.31 -3.92 32.23
N VAL A 47 -21.91 -3.21 31.27
CA VAL A 47 -21.28 -2.05 30.61
C VAL A 47 -21.09 -0.90 31.62
N LEU A 48 -22.09 -0.64 32.47
CA LEU A 48 -21.98 0.38 33.53
C LEU A 48 -20.90 0.00 34.57
N VAL A 49 -20.78 -1.28 34.90
CA VAL A 49 -19.73 -1.79 35.80
C VAL A 49 -18.34 -1.71 35.16
N ALA A 50 -18.19 -2.00 33.86
CA ALA A 50 -16.94 -1.86 33.13
C ALA A 50 -16.46 -0.39 33.11
N ILE A 51 -17.35 0.55 32.76
CA ILE A 51 -17.05 1.99 32.77
C ILE A 51 -16.65 2.45 34.17
N ALA A 52 -17.37 2.01 35.21
CA ALA A 52 -17.03 2.35 36.59
C ALA A 52 -15.65 1.80 37.01
N ILE A 53 -15.31 0.56 36.65
CA ILE A 53 -14.01 -0.06 36.94
C ILE A 53 -12.86 0.60 36.19
N TYR A 54 -13.10 1.17 35.01
CA TYR A 54 -12.09 1.89 34.25
C TYR A 54 -11.86 3.33 34.74
N VAL A 55 -12.94 4.03 35.11
CA VAL A 55 -12.91 5.47 35.43
C VAL A 55 -12.66 5.75 36.92
N LEU A 56 -13.10 4.88 37.84
CA LEU A 56 -12.93 5.12 39.27
C LEU A 56 -11.49 5.01 39.79
N PRO A 57 -10.64 4.04 39.37
CA PRO A 57 -9.25 3.95 39.86
C PRO A 57 -8.38 5.19 39.60
N PRO A 58 -8.31 5.77 38.37
CA PRO A 58 -7.51 6.97 38.15
C PRO A 58 -8.03 8.18 38.94
N LEU A 59 -9.35 8.33 39.07
CA LEU A 59 -9.95 9.40 39.88
C LEU A 59 -9.68 9.21 41.38
N PHE A 60 -9.79 7.99 41.90
CA PHE A 60 -9.54 7.69 43.30
C PHE A 60 -8.09 8.02 43.68
N LEU A 61 -7.12 7.49 42.92
CA LEU A 61 -5.69 7.71 43.17
C LEU A 61 -5.28 9.19 42.99
N TYR A 62 -5.96 9.94 42.11
CA TYR A 62 -5.79 11.39 41.96
C TYR A 62 -6.28 12.14 43.19
N PHE A 63 -7.45 11.78 43.74
CA PHE A 63 -8.03 12.45 44.91
C PHE A 63 -7.47 11.99 46.26
N THR A 64 -6.84 10.79 46.37
CA THR A 64 -6.10 10.38 47.58
C THR A 64 -4.65 10.84 47.58
N GLY A 65 -4.08 11.18 46.42
CA GLY A 65 -2.68 11.57 46.29
C GLY A 65 -1.70 10.39 46.39
N GLU A 66 -2.16 9.17 46.13
CA GLU A 66 -1.35 7.94 46.25
C GLU A 66 -0.60 7.56 44.96
N GLY A 67 -0.75 8.35 43.88
CA GLY A 67 -0.12 8.12 42.58
C GLY A 67 1.41 7.95 42.62
N GLU A 68 2.11 8.68 43.50
CA GLU A 68 3.58 8.63 43.65
C GLU A 68 4.12 7.27 44.18
N ARG A 69 3.27 6.26 44.42
CA ARG A 69 3.69 4.94 44.92
C ARG A 69 3.20 3.75 44.09
N VAL A 70 2.78 3.96 42.85
CA VAL A 70 2.44 2.86 41.93
C VAL A 70 3.73 2.34 41.28
N PRO A 71 4.10 1.05 41.40
CA PRO A 71 5.32 0.53 40.77
C PRO A 71 5.28 0.63 39.23
N SER A 72 6.38 1.10 38.64
CA SER A 72 6.61 0.98 37.19
C SER A 72 6.84 -0.49 36.82
N VAL A 73 6.37 -0.87 35.63
CA VAL A 73 6.65 -2.20 35.04
C VAL A 73 7.99 -2.20 34.29
N VAL A 74 8.46 -1.02 33.87
CA VAL A 74 9.82 -0.80 33.35
C VAL A 74 10.78 -0.60 34.53
N GLY A 75 11.90 -1.33 34.50
CA GLY A 75 12.99 -1.21 35.46
C GLY A 75 14.15 -0.39 34.88
N ASP A 76 14.20 0.89 35.20
CA ASP A 76 15.33 1.75 34.86
C ASP A 76 16.51 1.52 35.82
N GLU A 77 17.43 0.63 35.43
CA GLU A 77 18.79 0.69 35.95
C GLU A 77 19.56 1.81 35.23
N ASN A 78 19.68 3.00 35.84
CA ASN A 78 20.93 3.77 35.77
C ASN A 78 21.04 5.00 36.71
N HIS A 79 22.22 5.12 37.31
CA HIS A 79 22.93 6.33 37.73
C HIS A 79 22.13 7.61 38.10
N GLU A 80 21.79 7.76 39.39
CA GLU A 80 21.76 9.09 40.01
C GLU A 80 23.18 9.69 40.05
N SER A 81 23.32 10.94 39.57
CA SER A 81 24.51 11.76 39.84
C SER A 81 24.19 13.26 39.79
N ARG A 82 23.84 13.85 40.94
CA ARG A 82 23.77 15.29 41.26
C ARG A 82 23.42 15.44 42.76
N ASP A 83 23.78 16.49 43.49
CA ASP A 83 24.86 17.47 43.28
C ASP A 83 25.32 18.03 44.65
N THR A 84 26.33 18.89 44.66
CA THR A 84 27.02 19.39 45.86
C THR A 84 26.14 20.01 46.95
N ASN A 85 26.39 19.64 48.22
CA ASN A 85 26.41 20.58 49.34
C ASN A 85 27.37 20.06 50.42
N GLY A 86 27.98 20.91 51.26
CA GLY A 86 29.12 20.47 52.06
C GLY A 86 29.36 21.16 53.40
N ARG A 87 30.16 20.50 54.25
CA ARG A 87 31.11 21.10 55.20
C ARG A 87 32.07 20.06 55.80
N GLU A 88 33.32 20.49 55.98
CA GLU A 88 34.23 20.16 57.11
C GLU A 88 34.35 18.69 57.57
N HIS A 89 35.50 18.04 57.31
CA HIS A 89 36.58 17.91 58.32
C HIS A 89 37.90 17.27 57.79
N GLU A 90 39.01 17.85 58.23
CA GLU A 90 40.36 17.29 58.52
C GLU A 90 41.16 16.33 57.59
N ARG A 91 42.34 16.87 57.19
CA ARG A 91 43.72 16.30 57.32
C ARG A 91 44.23 15.16 56.39
N SER A 92 45.40 15.49 55.81
CA SER A 92 46.59 14.63 55.59
C SER A 92 46.65 13.69 54.37
N SER A 93 47.34 14.18 53.34
CA SER A 93 48.24 13.43 52.42
C SER A 93 49.47 12.86 53.20
N PRO A 94 50.47 12.13 52.60
CA PRO A 94 50.78 11.96 51.17
C PRO A 94 51.30 10.57 50.67
N GLY A 95 51.57 10.49 49.36
CA GLY A 95 52.34 9.45 48.63
C GLY A 95 51.92 9.47 47.16
N SER A 96 52.71 9.97 46.20
CA SER A 96 53.93 9.38 45.59
C SER A 96 53.66 8.03 44.90
N GLU A 97 53.95 7.81 43.62
CA GLU A 97 54.67 8.64 42.62
C GLU A 97 54.24 8.35 41.16
N ARG A 98 54.54 9.28 40.24
CA ARG A 98 54.52 9.15 38.75
C ARG A 98 55.92 8.61 38.31
N PRO A 99 56.25 8.26 37.03
CA PRO A 99 55.55 8.56 35.77
C PRO A 99 55.64 7.52 34.60
N THR A 100 55.04 7.88 33.45
CA THR A 100 55.45 7.69 32.01
C THR A 100 56.38 6.54 31.55
N ALA A 101 56.39 6.08 30.28
CA ALA A 101 55.52 6.16 29.09
C ALA A 101 56.25 5.38 27.95
N ALA A 102 55.59 5.17 26.81
CA ALA A 102 56.05 4.38 25.65
C ALA A 102 57.48 4.67 25.12
N SER A 103 58.16 3.64 24.57
CA SER A 103 58.57 3.63 23.15
C SER A 103 59.03 2.25 22.62
N THR A 104 58.96 2.13 21.30
CA THR A 104 59.36 1.09 20.33
C THR A 104 60.66 0.28 20.59
N GLY A 105 60.68 -0.98 20.11
CA GLY A 105 61.92 -1.74 19.83
C GLY A 105 61.67 -3.02 19.01
N SER A 106 62.48 -3.31 17.99
CA SER A 106 62.32 -4.46 17.08
C SER A 106 63.47 -5.48 17.21
N GLY A 107 63.20 -6.78 16.97
CA GLY A 107 64.18 -7.86 17.03
C GLY A 107 63.69 -9.16 16.37
N LYS A 108 64.58 -9.86 15.66
CA LYS A 108 64.26 -11.00 14.75
C LYS A 108 65.23 -12.16 14.97
N SER A 109 64.77 -13.42 14.99
CA SER A 109 65.66 -14.60 14.92
C SER A 109 65.03 -15.85 14.28
N THR A 110 65.68 -16.36 13.24
CA THR A 110 65.95 -17.78 12.87
C THR A 110 64.98 -18.93 13.25
N GLY A 111 64.49 -19.68 12.26
CA GLY A 111 64.16 -21.14 12.37
C GLY A 111 65.40 -22.02 12.05
N PRO A 112 65.31 -23.18 11.34
CA PRO A 112 64.13 -23.96 10.88
C PRO A 112 64.25 -25.51 11.04
N THR A 113 63.23 -26.31 10.67
CA THR A 113 63.38 -27.70 10.10
C THR A 113 62.06 -28.27 9.52
N GLU A 114 62.20 -28.93 8.36
CA GLU A 114 61.57 -30.18 7.82
C GLU A 114 60.38 -30.91 8.50
N PHE A 115 59.61 -31.81 7.86
CA PHE A 115 59.19 -32.09 6.44
C PHE A 115 58.28 -33.36 6.44
N THR A 116 57.58 -33.65 5.32
CA THR A 116 57.03 -34.98 4.88
C THR A 116 55.58 -35.36 5.25
N GLU A 117 54.84 -35.80 4.22
CA GLU A 117 53.50 -36.43 4.27
C GLU A 117 53.59 -37.97 4.45
N PRO A 118 52.50 -38.74 4.24
CA PRO A 118 52.54 -39.60 3.05
C PRO A 118 51.21 -39.77 2.27
N SER A 119 51.34 -40.10 0.98
CA SER A 119 50.31 -40.75 0.14
C SER A 119 49.96 -42.17 0.68
N GLY A 120 48.90 -42.88 0.30
CA GLY A 120 47.96 -42.76 -0.83
C GLY A 120 48.04 -44.01 -1.73
N SER A 121 46.94 -44.76 -1.91
CA SER A 121 46.87 -45.99 -2.72
C SER A 121 45.43 -46.30 -3.18
N GLN A 122 45.28 -47.07 -4.27
CA GLN A 122 44.02 -47.25 -5.02
C GLN A 122 43.59 -48.73 -5.20
N SER A 123 42.35 -48.93 -5.67
CA SER A 123 41.81 -50.17 -6.31
C SER A 123 41.50 -51.35 -5.35
N VAL A 124 40.66 -52.35 -5.68
CA VAL A 124 40.15 -52.89 -6.97
C VAL A 124 38.63 -53.25 -6.90
N SER A 125 37.98 -53.37 -8.06
CA SER A 125 36.56 -53.68 -8.35
C SER A 125 35.97 -54.99 -7.78
N GLY A 126 34.63 -55.08 -7.71
CA GLY A 126 33.88 -56.34 -7.50
C GLY A 126 32.36 -56.25 -7.77
N THR A 127 31.89 -56.86 -8.86
CA THR A 127 30.48 -56.87 -9.34
C THR A 127 29.60 -57.92 -8.63
N THR A 128 28.34 -57.58 -8.27
CA THR A 128 27.11 -58.36 -8.59
C THR A 128 25.80 -57.71 -8.06
N GLN A 129 24.82 -57.56 -8.96
CA GLN A 129 23.36 -57.68 -8.73
C GLN A 129 22.92 -59.03 -9.37
N PRO A 130 21.64 -59.44 -9.37
CA PRO A 130 20.50 -59.13 -8.47
C PRO A 130 19.84 -60.41 -7.88
N THR A 131 18.86 -60.27 -6.97
CA THR A 131 17.87 -61.35 -6.72
C THR A 131 16.51 -60.84 -6.21
N GLU A 132 15.50 -60.81 -7.09
CA GLU A 132 14.12 -61.17 -6.70
C GLU A 132 13.89 -62.66 -7.01
N PRO A 133 12.84 -63.29 -6.47
CA PRO A 133 11.84 -63.84 -7.41
C PRO A 133 10.38 -63.91 -6.93
N ALA A 134 9.47 -63.76 -7.91
CA ALA A 134 8.19 -64.47 -8.13
C ALA A 134 7.03 -64.29 -7.10
N THR A 135 5.83 -63.77 -7.41
CA THR A 135 4.84 -63.87 -8.54
C THR A 135 3.81 -65.02 -8.44
N GLY A 136 2.53 -64.67 -8.66
CA GLY A 136 1.38 -65.56 -8.87
C GLY A 136 0.36 -65.60 -7.71
N ASP A 137 -0.96 -65.66 -7.91
CA ASP A 137 -1.79 -65.63 -9.14
C ASP A 137 -3.23 -65.15 -8.80
N ASP A 138 -3.97 -64.67 -9.82
CA ASP A 138 -5.46 -64.49 -9.88
C ASP A 138 -6.18 -65.87 -10.04
N PRO A 139 -7.54 -66.04 -10.08
CA PRO A 139 -8.62 -65.05 -10.29
C PRO A 139 -9.98 -65.22 -9.50
N ASP A 140 -10.91 -64.30 -9.80
CA ASP A 140 -12.38 -64.44 -10.02
C ASP A 140 -13.46 -64.60 -8.91
N ASP A 141 -14.68 -64.15 -9.29
CA ASP A 141 -16.04 -64.30 -8.71
C ASP A 141 -16.33 -63.88 -7.23
N GLY A 142 -17.45 -63.22 -6.89
CA GLY A 142 -18.55 -62.70 -7.72
C GLY A 142 -19.80 -62.23 -6.92
N HIS A 143 -20.61 -61.34 -7.53
CA HIS A 143 -21.93 -60.81 -7.10
C HIS A 143 -22.02 -59.84 -5.88
N GLY A 144 -22.87 -58.81 -5.88
CA GLY A 144 -23.65 -58.22 -7.00
C GLY A 144 -24.90 -57.41 -6.59
N GLY A 145 -25.23 -56.38 -7.39
CA GLY A 145 -26.53 -55.65 -7.39
C GLY A 145 -26.59 -54.37 -6.54
N GLY A 146 -27.12 -53.25 -7.04
CA GLY A 146 -27.59 -52.97 -8.40
C GLY A 146 -28.14 -51.55 -8.60
N ASP A 147 -28.15 -51.12 -9.87
CA ASP A 147 -28.78 -49.90 -10.42
C ASP A 147 -30.14 -50.30 -11.07
N PRO A 148 -31.17 -49.43 -11.24
CA PRO A 148 -31.17 -48.48 -12.36
C PRO A 148 -31.95 -47.14 -12.18
N SER A 149 -31.80 -46.26 -13.19
CA SER A 149 -32.68 -45.15 -13.63
C SER A 149 -32.80 -43.92 -12.71
N SER A 150 -32.60 -42.66 -13.14
CA SER A 150 -32.74 -41.90 -14.41
C SER A 150 -34.05 -41.10 -14.57
N HIS A 151 -33.94 -40.00 -15.34
CA HIS A 151 -34.96 -39.06 -15.84
C HIS A 151 -35.23 -37.75 -15.06
N ASP A 152 -35.11 -36.68 -15.86
CA ASP A 152 -35.91 -35.46 -15.97
C ASP A 152 -35.86 -34.33 -14.93
N ALA A 153 -35.70 -33.12 -15.50
CA ALA A 153 -36.09 -31.85 -14.91
C ALA A 153 -37.53 -31.50 -15.36
N GLU A 154 -38.22 -30.66 -14.60
CA GLU A 154 -39.20 -29.68 -15.11
C GLU A 154 -39.62 -28.71 -13.98
N ALA A 155 -40.29 -27.63 -14.33
CA ALA A 155 -40.83 -26.63 -13.41
C ALA A 155 -42.12 -27.10 -12.70
N GLY A 156 -42.44 -26.46 -11.56
CA GLY A 156 -43.65 -26.76 -10.78
C GLY A 156 -44.16 -25.56 -10.00
N ALA A 157 -45.13 -24.83 -10.58
CA ALA A 157 -45.74 -23.65 -9.96
C ALA A 157 -47.07 -23.95 -9.24
N ASN A 158 -47.38 -23.09 -8.26
CA ASN A 158 -48.67 -22.85 -7.57
C ASN A 158 -49.38 -23.97 -6.80
N ARG A 159 -49.83 -23.62 -5.58
CA ARG A 159 -51.27 -23.63 -5.21
C ARG A 159 -51.58 -22.81 -3.95
N ASP A 160 -52.09 -21.61 -4.18
CA ASP A 160 -53.27 -20.97 -3.58
C ASP A 160 -53.84 -21.49 -2.22
N ILE A 161 -54.01 -20.57 -1.25
CA ILE A 161 -55.16 -20.52 -0.33
C ILE A 161 -55.60 -19.05 -0.15
N ASP A 162 -56.92 -18.85 -0.03
CA ASP A 162 -57.72 -17.62 0.11
C ASP A 162 -57.29 -16.62 1.22
N GLY A 163 -57.72 -15.35 1.23
CA GLY A 163 -58.54 -14.59 0.27
C GLY A 163 -59.48 -13.54 0.91
N ASN A 164 -59.47 -12.30 0.40
CA ASN A 164 -60.48 -11.22 0.53
C ASN A 164 -60.03 -10.07 -0.42
N GLY A 165 -60.84 -9.25 -1.11
CA GLY A 165 -62.24 -8.85 -0.92
C GLY A 165 -62.26 -7.36 -0.51
N GLU A 166 -62.76 -6.38 -1.29
CA GLU A 166 -63.50 -6.38 -2.57
C GLU A 166 -63.14 -5.16 -3.45
N ALA A 167 -63.54 -5.16 -4.73
CA ALA A 167 -63.49 -3.99 -5.62
C ALA A 167 -64.62 -4.00 -6.68
N SER A 168 -65.17 -2.83 -7.02
CA SER A 168 -65.98 -2.52 -8.24
C SER A 168 -66.19 -0.98 -8.32
N ALA A 169 -66.04 -0.22 -9.41
CA ALA A 169 -66.21 -0.39 -10.88
C ALA A 169 -67.55 0.26 -11.41
N PRO A 170 -67.90 0.25 -12.73
CA PRO A 170 -67.79 1.47 -13.57
C PRO A 170 -69.05 1.79 -14.42
N THR A 171 -68.97 2.81 -15.31
CA THR A 171 -69.93 3.02 -16.44
C THR A 171 -69.31 3.77 -17.63
N GLU A 172 -69.82 3.60 -18.87
CA GLU A 172 -69.34 4.21 -20.12
C GLU A 172 -70.41 5.05 -20.91
N THR A 173 -69.95 5.69 -22.01
CA THR A 173 -70.67 6.07 -23.28
C THR A 173 -71.75 7.18 -23.34
N ASP A 174 -71.38 8.33 -23.96
CA ASP A 174 -71.80 8.90 -25.29
C ASP A 174 -73.31 9.04 -25.70
N PRO A 175 -73.74 9.79 -26.79
CA PRO A 175 -72.98 10.45 -27.88
C PRO A 175 -73.43 11.84 -28.48
N ALA A 176 -72.55 12.44 -29.31
CA ALA A 176 -72.74 13.37 -30.48
C ALA A 176 -73.43 14.77 -30.30
N SER A 177 -73.11 15.87 -31.03
CA SER A 177 -72.90 16.07 -32.49
C SER A 177 -72.52 17.53 -32.91
N GLY A 178 -71.91 17.75 -34.10
CA GLY A 178 -71.74 19.05 -34.83
C GLY A 178 -70.40 19.81 -34.62
N ASP A 179 -69.50 20.09 -35.58
CA ASP A 179 -69.54 20.66 -36.97
C ASP A 179 -69.56 22.22 -37.00
N SER A 180 -68.76 23.01 -37.77
CA SER A 180 -67.60 22.85 -38.72
C SER A 180 -66.85 24.23 -38.84
N GLY A 181 -65.72 24.47 -39.55
CA GLY A 181 -64.76 23.66 -40.34
C GLY A 181 -63.80 24.51 -41.24
N GLY A 182 -62.92 23.85 -42.03
CA GLY A 182 -62.15 24.41 -43.18
C GLY A 182 -60.83 25.16 -42.90
N SER A 183 -59.73 25.02 -43.67
CA SER A 183 -59.43 24.23 -44.89
C SER A 183 -57.91 24.01 -45.08
N GLY A 184 -57.49 22.95 -45.78
CA GLY A 184 -56.13 22.78 -46.36
C GLY A 184 -56.08 23.14 -47.85
N PRO A 185 -55.13 22.64 -48.69
CA PRO A 185 -54.06 21.65 -48.46
C PRO A 185 -52.64 22.30 -48.63
N ASP A 186 -51.50 21.74 -49.09
CA ASP A 186 -51.14 20.50 -49.82
C ASP A 186 -49.62 20.12 -49.71
N SER A 187 -49.16 19.15 -50.51
CA SER A 187 -47.81 18.59 -50.81
C SER A 187 -46.55 19.50 -50.81
N GLY A 188 -45.33 18.96 -50.69
CA GLY A 188 -44.87 17.56 -50.50
C GLY A 188 -43.35 17.36 -50.73
N GLU A 189 -42.76 16.24 -50.29
CA GLU A 189 -41.33 15.88 -50.45
C GLU A 189 -40.99 15.28 -51.84
N PRO A 190 -39.71 15.20 -52.26
CA PRO A 190 -38.91 13.98 -51.95
C PRO A 190 -37.37 14.14 -51.77
N SER A 191 -36.84 13.36 -50.82
CA SER A 191 -35.58 12.56 -50.84
C SER A 191 -34.30 13.02 -51.58
N ALA A 192 -33.21 13.05 -50.80
CA ALA A 192 -31.81 12.68 -51.12
C ALA A 192 -30.99 13.46 -52.19
N GLY A 193 -29.88 14.06 -51.73
CA GLY A 193 -28.79 14.57 -52.58
C GLY A 193 -27.54 14.91 -51.77
N SER A 194 -26.40 14.28 -52.07
CA SER A 194 -25.13 14.43 -51.34
C SER A 194 -24.46 15.79 -51.56
N ALA A 195 -24.00 16.42 -50.47
CA ALA A 195 -23.05 17.54 -50.48
C ALA A 195 -22.44 17.82 -49.07
N THR A 196 -21.77 16.85 -48.45
CA THR A 196 -20.90 17.12 -47.28
C THR A 196 -19.60 17.74 -47.76
N LEU A 197 -19.47 19.06 -47.61
CA LEU A 197 -18.22 19.80 -47.78
C LEU A 197 -17.78 20.33 -46.42
N ALA A 198 -16.59 19.90 -46.00
CA ALA A 198 -15.77 20.36 -44.88
C ALA A 198 -16.33 21.51 -44.02
N ASP A 199 -16.51 21.23 -42.72
CA ASP A 199 -15.66 21.94 -41.76
C ASP A 199 -14.44 21.06 -41.51
N ASP A 200 -13.29 21.56 -41.91
CA ASP A 200 -11.97 20.93 -41.80
C ASP A 200 -11.42 21.36 -40.44
N ILE A 201 -11.84 20.69 -39.36
CA ILE A 201 -11.23 20.88 -38.04
C ILE A 201 -9.84 20.23 -38.14
N GLY A 202 -8.88 21.02 -38.61
CA GLY A 202 -7.49 20.64 -38.55
C GLY A 202 -7.11 20.38 -37.09
N ALA A 203 -6.23 19.41 -36.87
CA ALA A 203 -5.42 19.42 -35.67
C ALA A 203 -4.67 20.76 -35.66
N ASP A 204 -4.97 21.61 -34.68
CA ASP A 204 -3.99 22.58 -34.23
C ASP A 204 -2.88 21.74 -33.61
N ASP A 205 -1.76 21.57 -34.33
CA ASP A 205 -0.55 20.93 -33.81
C ASP A 205 -0.08 21.74 -32.59
N ALA A 206 -0.50 21.32 -31.40
CA ALA A 206 -0.24 21.98 -30.13
C ALA A 206 1.20 21.73 -29.66
N THR A 207 2.19 22.08 -30.49
CA THR A 207 3.61 22.02 -30.11
C THR A 207 3.91 23.13 -29.10
N GLY A 208 3.59 22.87 -27.83
CA GLY A 208 3.83 23.75 -26.69
C GLY A 208 4.13 22.93 -25.44
N ASP A 209 4.84 23.53 -24.48
CA ASP A 209 5.37 22.88 -23.27
C ASP A 209 4.28 22.61 -22.20
N GLY A 210 3.10 22.10 -22.61
CA GLY A 210 1.91 21.88 -21.77
C GLY A 210 1.47 20.42 -21.72
N TRP A 211 0.40 20.14 -20.96
CA TRP A 211 -0.22 18.82 -20.89
C TRP A 211 -1.30 18.65 -21.97
N ASP A 212 -1.24 17.55 -22.70
CA ASP A 212 -2.25 17.13 -23.68
C ASP A 212 -2.98 15.87 -23.19
N ALA A 213 -4.27 15.74 -23.52
CA ALA A 213 -5.05 14.53 -23.25
C ALA A 213 -4.85 13.50 -24.37
N VAL A 214 -4.64 12.23 -24.00
CA VAL A 214 -4.33 11.14 -24.94
C VAL A 214 -5.48 10.12 -24.95
N GLU A 215 -5.78 9.55 -26.12
CA GLU A 215 -6.80 8.51 -26.24
C GLU A 215 -6.39 7.23 -25.48
N CYS A 216 -7.22 6.82 -24.53
CA CYS A 216 -7.06 5.56 -23.79
C CYS A 216 -7.87 4.44 -24.47
N PRO A 217 -7.36 3.20 -24.57
CA PRO A 217 -8.12 2.07 -25.12
C PRO A 217 -9.24 1.52 -24.20
N THR A 218 -9.46 2.11 -23.02
CA THR A 218 -10.50 1.70 -22.07
C THR A 218 -11.10 2.91 -21.32
N ASP A 219 -12.34 2.75 -20.81
CA ASP A 219 -12.99 3.69 -19.89
C ASP A 219 -12.71 3.35 -18.40
N GLU A 220 -12.04 2.24 -18.11
CA GLU A 220 -11.76 1.80 -16.72
C GLU A 220 -10.79 2.76 -16.00
N PRO A 221 -11.03 3.12 -14.72
CA PRO A 221 -10.13 3.99 -13.96
C PRO A 221 -8.70 3.43 -13.84
N LEU A 222 -7.71 4.25 -14.16
CA LEU A 222 -6.29 3.93 -14.01
C LEU A 222 -5.78 4.41 -12.64
N THR A 223 -5.01 3.55 -11.96
CA THR A 223 -4.59 3.73 -10.56
C THR A 223 -3.11 4.02 -10.39
N GLY A 224 -2.27 3.63 -11.36
CA GLY A 224 -0.82 3.84 -11.28
C GLY A 224 -0.13 3.75 -12.63
N VAL A 225 1.07 4.32 -12.73
CA VAL A 225 1.89 4.38 -13.96
C VAL A 225 3.38 4.30 -13.60
N VAL A 226 4.17 3.54 -14.37
CA VAL A 226 5.62 3.37 -14.16
C VAL A 226 6.40 3.48 -15.47
N ALA A 227 7.65 3.93 -15.38
CA ALA A 227 8.58 3.96 -16.50
C ALA A 227 9.38 2.65 -16.64
N THR A 228 9.47 2.12 -17.86
CA THR A 228 10.28 0.93 -18.18
C THR A 228 11.45 1.27 -19.10
N HIS A 229 12.14 0.26 -19.64
CA HIS A 229 13.16 0.44 -20.67
C HIS A 229 12.58 0.61 -22.09
N ALA A 230 11.34 0.18 -22.32
CA ALA A 230 10.68 0.18 -23.64
C ALA A 230 9.67 1.33 -23.81
N GLY A 231 8.95 1.68 -22.74
CA GLY A 231 7.93 2.73 -22.72
C GLY A 231 7.45 3.03 -21.30
N ALA A 232 6.27 3.60 -21.13
CA ALA A 232 5.55 3.62 -19.86
C ALA A 232 4.53 2.48 -19.79
N TYR A 233 4.17 2.04 -18.60
CA TYR A 233 3.10 1.07 -18.35
C TYR A 233 2.14 1.63 -17.31
N ALA A 234 0.84 1.39 -17.47
CA ALA A 234 -0.19 1.82 -16.54
C ALA A 234 -1.07 0.64 -16.11
N VAL A 235 -1.63 0.70 -14.91
CA VAL A 235 -2.58 -0.28 -14.37
C VAL A 235 -3.87 0.38 -13.92
N GLY A 236 -4.95 -0.39 -13.83
CA GLY A 236 -6.25 0.12 -13.39
C GLY A 236 -7.22 -0.92 -12.84
N GLU A 237 -8.46 -0.48 -12.68
CA GLU A 237 -9.58 -1.33 -12.30
C GLU A 237 -9.92 -2.36 -13.40
N GLY A 238 -10.69 -3.39 -13.04
CA GLY A 238 -11.00 -4.52 -13.93
C GLY A 238 -9.80 -5.41 -14.30
N GLY A 239 -8.62 -5.15 -13.73
CA GLY A 239 -7.38 -5.87 -14.03
C GLY A 239 -6.65 -5.37 -15.28
N VAL A 240 -6.96 -4.16 -15.75
CA VAL A 240 -6.32 -3.58 -16.94
C VAL A 240 -4.83 -3.32 -16.71
N VAL A 241 -4.00 -3.69 -17.71
CA VAL A 241 -2.61 -3.24 -17.86
C VAL A 241 -2.41 -2.70 -19.27
N LEU A 242 -1.92 -1.47 -19.39
CA LEU A 242 -1.65 -0.79 -20.66
C LEU A 242 -0.14 -0.55 -20.84
N ALA A 243 0.33 -0.55 -22.09
CA ALA A 243 1.66 -0.10 -22.47
C ALA A 243 1.58 1.14 -23.37
N ARG A 244 2.47 2.11 -23.14
CA ARG A 244 2.67 3.26 -24.03
C ARG A 244 3.69 2.88 -25.11
N GLU A 245 3.16 2.53 -26.26
CA GLU A 245 3.92 2.38 -27.51
C GLU A 245 4.28 3.76 -28.09
N ALA A 246 4.96 3.80 -29.24
CA ALA A 246 5.46 5.05 -29.83
C ALA A 246 4.36 6.12 -30.08
N ASP A 247 3.20 5.71 -30.59
CA ASP A 247 2.14 6.63 -31.05
C ASP A 247 0.83 6.55 -30.23
N ALA A 248 0.66 5.54 -29.36
CA ALA A 248 -0.60 5.28 -28.64
C ALA A 248 -0.39 4.42 -27.36
N TRP A 249 -1.46 4.28 -26.56
CA TRP A 249 -1.56 3.27 -25.51
C TRP A 249 -2.27 2.01 -26.03
N GLU A 250 -1.67 0.84 -25.82
CA GLU A 250 -2.25 -0.46 -26.20
C GLU A 250 -2.50 -1.36 -24.96
N PRO A 251 -3.60 -2.15 -24.93
CA PRO A 251 -3.88 -3.06 -23.83
C PRO A 251 -2.98 -4.30 -23.88
N VAL A 252 -2.27 -4.53 -22.77
CA VAL A 252 -1.39 -5.69 -22.56
C VAL A 252 -2.15 -6.81 -21.84
N LEU A 253 -2.99 -6.45 -20.86
CA LEU A 253 -3.91 -7.34 -20.16
C LEU A 253 -5.26 -6.62 -19.97
N GLU A 254 -6.34 -7.37 -20.13
CA GLU A 254 -7.71 -6.84 -19.97
C GLU A 254 -8.35 -7.26 -18.63
N HIS A 255 -7.83 -8.30 -17.96
CA HIS A 255 -8.49 -9.00 -16.83
C HIS A 255 -7.55 -9.40 -15.66
N GLY A 256 -6.36 -8.80 -15.56
CA GLY A 256 -5.41 -9.04 -14.47
C GLY A 256 -4.59 -10.33 -14.60
N PRO A 257 -3.79 -10.68 -13.57
CA PRO A 257 -2.82 -11.79 -13.64
C PRO A 257 -3.47 -13.19 -13.64
N ASN A 258 -4.57 -13.34 -12.91
CA ASN A 258 -5.38 -14.56 -12.77
C ASN A 258 -6.55 -14.65 -13.79
N ALA A 259 -6.78 -13.59 -14.58
CA ALA A 259 -7.93 -13.42 -15.47
C ALA A 259 -9.32 -13.34 -14.77
N ASP A 260 -9.37 -13.08 -13.47
CA ASP A 260 -10.64 -12.88 -12.74
C ASP A 260 -11.16 -11.43 -12.79
N GLY A 261 -10.35 -10.46 -13.23
CA GLY A 261 -10.73 -9.05 -13.35
C GLY A 261 -10.63 -8.23 -12.06
N GLU A 262 -9.84 -8.68 -11.08
CA GLU A 262 -9.58 -7.93 -9.84
C GLU A 262 -8.84 -6.62 -10.13
N SER A 263 -9.28 -5.51 -9.50
CA SER A 263 -8.69 -4.18 -9.71
C SER A 263 -7.25 -4.11 -9.21
N LEU A 264 -6.36 -3.59 -10.07
CA LEU A 264 -4.97 -3.31 -9.71
C LEU A 264 -4.86 -1.96 -8.98
N ARG A 265 -3.91 -1.87 -8.06
CA ARG A 265 -3.73 -0.74 -7.13
C ARG A 265 -2.31 -0.20 -7.18
N GLY A 266 -1.30 -1.08 -7.11
CA GLY A 266 0.11 -0.72 -7.23
C GLY A 266 0.77 -1.28 -8.49
N ILE A 267 1.78 -0.57 -8.98
CA ILE A 267 2.65 -0.93 -10.11
C ILE A 267 4.07 -0.45 -9.81
N ASP A 268 5.09 -1.25 -10.12
CA ASP A 268 6.48 -0.81 -10.12
C ASP A 268 7.34 -1.62 -11.11
N ALA A 269 8.57 -1.19 -11.41
CA ALA A 269 9.47 -1.81 -12.37
C ALA A 269 10.91 -1.96 -11.85
N THR A 270 11.52 -3.09 -12.18
CA THR A 270 12.95 -3.40 -11.91
C THR A 270 13.92 -2.29 -12.37
N ASP A 271 15.11 -2.14 -11.76
CA ASP A 271 16.05 -1.03 -12.06
C ASP A 271 16.41 -0.89 -13.55
N ASP A 272 16.48 -2.02 -14.27
CA ASP A 272 16.80 -2.06 -15.70
C ASP A 272 15.57 -2.02 -16.62
N GLY A 273 14.38 -1.82 -16.04
CA GLY A 273 13.10 -1.59 -16.70
C GLY A 273 12.62 -2.77 -17.54
N ARG A 274 13.11 -3.98 -17.29
CA ARG A 274 12.82 -5.20 -18.07
C ARG A 274 11.57 -5.94 -17.62
N VAL A 275 11.16 -5.73 -16.38
CA VAL A 275 10.01 -6.36 -15.77
C VAL A 275 9.19 -5.33 -15.02
N VAL A 276 7.87 -5.41 -15.19
CA VAL A 276 6.87 -4.68 -14.40
C VAL A 276 6.21 -5.65 -13.45
N TRP A 277 6.09 -5.28 -12.18
CA TRP A 277 5.22 -5.93 -11.22
C TRP A 277 3.98 -5.08 -10.98
N PHE A 278 2.85 -5.72 -10.73
CA PHE A 278 1.61 -5.04 -10.35
C PHE A 278 0.80 -5.89 -9.38
N THR A 279 0.02 -5.22 -8.53
CA THR A 279 -0.69 -5.85 -7.43
C THR A 279 -2.00 -5.14 -7.09
N GLY A 280 -2.93 -5.82 -6.43
CA GLY A 280 -4.23 -5.22 -6.12
C GLY A 280 -5.19 -6.07 -5.29
N ASP A 281 -6.48 -5.93 -5.61
CA ASP A 281 -7.59 -6.63 -4.95
C ASP A 281 -7.54 -8.16 -5.12
N GLY A 282 -8.29 -8.88 -4.29
CA GLY A 282 -8.28 -10.36 -4.24
C GLY A 282 -6.95 -11.00 -3.80
N GLY A 283 -5.90 -10.21 -3.56
CA GLY A 283 -4.52 -10.69 -3.41
C GLY A 283 -3.79 -10.86 -4.74
N ALA A 284 -4.24 -10.19 -5.80
CA ALA A 284 -3.66 -10.25 -7.14
C ALA A 284 -2.20 -9.78 -7.16
N ILE A 285 -1.32 -10.55 -7.82
CA ILE A 285 0.07 -10.16 -8.11
C ILE A 285 0.44 -10.70 -9.49
N GLY A 286 0.89 -9.82 -10.39
CA GLY A 286 1.45 -10.21 -11.67
C GLY A 286 2.88 -9.70 -11.86
N ARG A 287 3.68 -10.49 -12.59
CA ARG A 287 5.00 -10.12 -13.09
C ARG A 287 4.96 -10.18 -14.62
N TYR A 288 5.13 -9.05 -15.29
CA TYR A 288 5.16 -8.97 -16.75
C TYR A 288 6.57 -8.70 -17.28
N ASP A 289 7.03 -9.58 -18.16
CA ASP A 289 8.30 -9.50 -18.85
C ASP A 289 8.18 -8.62 -20.10
N VAL A 290 8.81 -7.44 -20.08
CA VAL A 290 8.67 -6.39 -21.11
C VAL A 290 9.36 -6.78 -22.42
N GLU A 291 10.45 -7.57 -22.38
CA GLU A 291 11.13 -8.03 -23.60
C GLU A 291 10.50 -9.30 -24.19
N GLU A 292 10.06 -10.25 -23.35
CA GLU A 292 9.49 -11.52 -23.82
C GLU A 292 7.95 -11.51 -23.96
N GLY A 293 7.28 -10.44 -23.53
CA GLY A 293 5.83 -10.29 -23.57
C GLY A 293 5.08 -11.27 -22.66
N ARG A 294 5.71 -11.76 -21.60
CA ARG A 294 5.23 -12.87 -20.76
C ARG A 294 4.73 -12.37 -19.40
N LEU A 295 3.45 -12.61 -19.14
CA LEU A 295 2.88 -12.63 -17.80
C LEU A 295 3.26 -13.91 -17.04
N THR A 296 3.65 -13.76 -15.77
CA THR A 296 3.63 -14.79 -14.73
C THR A 296 2.68 -14.35 -13.61
N ASP A 297 1.78 -15.23 -13.19
CA ASP A 297 0.89 -15.01 -12.04
C ASP A 297 1.57 -15.44 -10.74
N HIS A 298 1.51 -14.58 -9.73
CA HIS A 298 2.04 -14.80 -8.38
C HIS A 298 0.98 -14.52 -7.29
N SER A 299 -0.30 -14.44 -7.67
CA SER A 299 -1.42 -14.05 -6.81
C SER A 299 -1.63 -14.99 -5.61
N ALA A 300 -2.25 -14.45 -4.56
CA ALA A 300 -2.54 -15.13 -3.29
C ALA A 300 -1.29 -15.79 -2.62
N PRO A 301 -0.19 -15.06 -2.42
CA PRO A 301 1.06 -15.61 -1.89
C PRO A 301 0.85 -16.14 -0.47
N GLU A 302 1.29 -17.37 -0.19
CA GLU A 302 1.02 -18.06 1.09
C GLU A 302 -0.48 -18.09 1.47
N GLU A 303 -1.36 -18.29 0.47
CA GLU A 303 -2.83 -18.29 0.57
C GLU A 303 -3.46 -16.92 0.95
N ARG A 304 -2.73 -15.80 0.81
CA ARG A 304 -3.16 -14.46 1.28
C ARG A 304 -3.94 -13.68 0.22
N THR A 305 -5.28 -13.67 0.34
CA THR A 305 -6.21 -12.95 -0.57
C THR A 305 -6.60 -11.55 -0.07
N SER A 306 -5.69 -10.84 0.60
CA SER A 306 -5.91 -9.45 1.04
C SER A 306 -5.63 -8.48 -0.11
N THR A 307 -6.37 -7.36 -0.21
CA THR A 307 -6.03 -6.26 -1.13
C THR A 307 -4.62 -5.74 -0.84
N TRP A 308 -3.70 -5.98 -1.76
CA TRP A 308 -2.42 -5.30 -1.78
C TRP A 308 -2.63 -3.87 -2.28
N THR A 309 -2.14 -2.89 -1.53
CA THR A 309 -2.35 -1.46 -1.79
C THR A 309 -1.22 -0.85 -2.61
N ALA A 310 0.02 -1.28 -2.38
CA ALA A 310 1.20 -0.81 -3.09
C ALA A 310 2.25 -1.94 -3.25
N VAL A 311 3.15 -1.75 -4.21
CA VAL A 311 4.32 -2.61 -4.47
C VAL A 311 5.53 -1.72 -4.79
N ALA A 312 6.72 -2.13 -4.33
CA ALA A 312 7.99 -1.63 -4.84
C ALA A 312 8.92 -2.81 -5.16
N VAL A 313 9.83 -2.62 -6.11
CA VAL A 313 10.71 -3.65 -6.68
C VAL A 313 12.14 -3.14 -6.73
N VAL A 314 13.01 -3.74 -5.93
CA VAL A 314 14.45 -3.46 -5.94
C VAL A 314 15.16 -4.52 -6.77
N GLY A 315 16.11 -4.10 -7.60
CA GLY A 315 16.96 -5.00 -8.37
C GLY A 315 16.47 -5.22 -9.80
N ARG A 316 17.23 -6.06 -10.51
CA ARG A 316 17.06 -6.33 -11.93
C ARG A 316 16.23 -7.56 -12.20
N ALA A 317 15.66 -7.64 -13.40
CA ALA A 317 14.92 -8.81 -13.85
C ALA A 317 15.75 -10.11 -13.74
N GLY A 318 15.23 -11.09 -13.01
CA GLY A 318 15.90 -12.35 -12.67
C GLY A 318 16.66 -12.34 -11.32
N GLY A 319 16.39 -11.36 -10.46
CA GLY A 319 16.98 -11.19 -9.13
C GLY A 319 16.27 -10.12 -8.30
N GLU A 320 14.96 -9.97 -8.49
CA GLU A 320 14.11 -8.96 -7.87
C GLU A 320 13.88 -9.22 -6.37
N HIS A 321 13.98 -8.16 -5.56
CA HIS A 321 13.34 -8.10 -4.24
C HIS A 321 12.01 -7.36 -4.40
N VAL A 322 10.91 -7.96 -3.90
CA VAL A 322 9.54 -7.43 -4.08
C VAL A 322 8.96 -7.09 -2.72
N HIS A 323 8.50 -5.86 -2.55
CA HIS A 323 7.98 -5.32 -1.29
C HIS A 323 6.50 -4.99 -1.49
N LEU A 324 5.62 -5.74 -0.83
CA LEU A 324 4.17 -5.57 -0.91
C LEU A 324 3.62 -4.97 0.37
N ALA A 325 2.59 -4.14 0.25
CA ALA A 325 1.83 -3.62 1.38
C ALA A 325 0.32 -3.87 1.24
N ASN A 326 -0.41 -3.90 2.37
CA ASN A 326 -1.87 -4.09 2.34
C ASN A 326 -2.67 -3.18 3.29
N GLY A 327 -3.99 -3.17 3.07
CA GLY A 327 -4.99 -2.45 3.88
C GLY A 327 -5.18 -2.92 5.33
N SER A 328 -4.27 -3.73 5.88
CA SER A 328 -4.24 -4.18 7.28
C SER A 328 -2.90 -3.88 7.97
N GLY A 329 -2.11 -2.96 7.39
CA GLY A 329 -0.82 -2.51 7.93
C GLY A 329 0.28 -3.56 7.83
N GLU A 330 0.16 -4.50 6.88
CA GLU A 330 1.11 -5.58 6.67
C GLU A 330 2.06 -5.24 5.53
N LEU A 331 3.33 -5.55 5.75
CA LEU A 331 4.38 -5.52 4.76
C LEU A 331 4.89 -6.95 4.55
N LEU A 332 4.97 -7.38 3.30
CA LEU A 332 5.47 -8.69 2.90
C LEU A 332 6.60 -8.51 1.88
N ARG A 333 7.79 -8.98 2.24
CA ARG A 333 8.95 -9.03 1.34
C ARG A 333 9.04 -10.39 0.66
N GLY A 334 9.38 -10.41 -0.62
CA GLY A 334 9.70 -11.59 -1.41
C GLY A 334 11.04 -11.44 -2.13
N THR A 335 11.63 -12.56 -2.54
CA THR A 335 12.82 -12.58 -3.40
C THR A 335 12.55 -13.54 -4.57
N TYR A 336 12.64 -13.03 -5.81
CA TYR A 336 12.39 -13.80 -7.02
C TYR A 336 13.64 -14.60 -7.43
N ASP A 337 13.47 -15.90 -7.67
CA ASP A 337 14.50 -16.77 -8.26
C ASP A 337 13.85 -17.74 -9.27
N GLY A 338 14.37 -17.75 -10.50
CA GLY A 338 14.10 -18.78 -11.51
C GLY A 338 12.67 -18.93 -12.04
N GLY A 339 11.69 -18.19 -11.51
CA GLY A 339 10.25 -18.33 -11.83
C GLY A 339 9.33 -18.38 -10.62
N ASP A 340 9.88 -18.58 -9.42
CA ASP A 340 9.18 -18.59 -8.14
C ASP A 340 9.58 -17.36 -7.29
N VAL A 341 8.83 -17.08 -6.21
CA VAL A 341 9.18 -16.06 -5.20
C VAL A 341 9.25 -16.71 -3.83
N ASP A 342 10.37 -16.54 -3.12
CA ASP A 342 10.53 -16.93 -1.72
C ASP A 342 9.95 -15.80 -0.84
N TRP A 343 8.78 -16.03 -0.24
CA TRP A 343 8.04 -15.04 0.55
C TRP A 343 8.43 -15.09 2.03
N GLY A 344 8.86 -13.94 2.57
CA GLY A 344 9.31 -13.80 3.96
C GLY A 344 8.19 -13.66 4.99
N GLU A 345 8.59 -13.26 6.21
CA GLU A 345 7.66 -13.01 7.30
C GLU A 345 6.91 -11.66 7.14
N ILE A 346 5.65 -11.62 7.55
CA ILE A 346 4.85 -10.38 7.58
C ILE A 346 5.36 -9.46 8.69
N HIS A 347 5.63 -8.22 8.32
CA HIS A 347 5.97 -7.14 9.24
C HIS A 347 4.79 -6.18 9.42
N LYS A 348 4.63 -5.60 10.63
CA LYS A 348 3.66 -4.54 10.91
C LYS A 348 4.36 -3.41 11.66
N PRO A 349 4.71 -2.29 11.00
CA PRO A 349 5.43 -1.20 11.63
C PRO A 349 4.51 -0.28 12.47
N GLY A 350 3.24 -0.16 12.06
CA GLY A 350 2.20 0.61 12.72
C GLY A 350 1.18 -0.23 13.49
N SER A 351 0.07 0.39 13.88
CA SER A 351 -1.03 -0.25 14.62
C SER A 351 -1.95 -1.15 13.78
N GLY A 352 -1.63 -1.39 12.50
CA GLY A 352 -2.49 -2.10 11.56
C GLY A 352 -3.44 -1.21 10.76
N SER A 353 -3.16 0.09 10.66
CA SER A 353 -3.80 0.99 9.69
C SER A 353 -3.36 0.63 8.27
N SER A 354 -4.19 0.94 7.26
CA SER A 354 -3.85 0.68 5.85
C SER A 354 -2.54 1.35 5.49
N ILE A 355 -1.56 0.58 5.01
CA ILE A 355 -0.44 1.17 4.29
C ILE A 355 -1.01 1.74 3.00
N THR A 356 -0.74 3.00 2.72
CA THR A 356 -1.19 3.67 1.49
C THR A 356 -0.14 3.62 0.40
N ASP A 357 1.15 3.73 0.75
CA ASP A 357 2.23 3.71 -0.23
C ASP A 357 3.59 3.29 0.36
N LEU A 358 4.51 2.87 -0.51
CA LEU A 358 5.90 2.52 -0.19
C LEU A 358 6.86 2.74 -1.37
N ALA A 359 8.09 3.15 -1.09
CA ALA A 359 9.16 3.29 -2.09
C ALA A 359 10.50 2.79 -1.52
N PHE A 360 11.33 2.17 -2.36
CA PHE A 360 12.61 1.56 -1.98
C PHE A 360 13.72 1.91 -2.98
N ASP A 361 14.96 1.97 -2.50
CA ASP A 361 16.20 2.03 -3.28
C ASP A 361 17.30 1.24 -2.53
N ASP A 362 17.85 0.20 -3.17
CA ASP A 362 18.71 -0.81 -2.55
C ASP A 362 18.13 -1.30 -1.20
N ALA A 363 18.88 -1.19 -0.09
CA ALA A 363 18.42 -1.60 1.24
C ALA A 363 17.62 -0.50 2.00
N VAL A 364 17.40 0.67 1.41
CA VAL A 364 16.67 1.79 2.02
C VAL A 364 15.23 1.80 1.52
N GLY A 365 14.27 2.04 2.41
CA GLY A 365 12.86 2.11 2.02
C GLY A 365 12.01 2.91 2.98
N TYR A 366 10.91 3.44 2.47
CA TYR A 366 9.96 4.28 3.18
C TYR A 366 8.54 3.79 2.98
N VAL A 367 7.69 3.94 4.01
CA VAL A 367 6.31 3.45 4.02
C VAL A 367 5.43 4.47 4.75
N CYS A 368 4.24 4.79 4.22
CA CYS A 368 3.25 5.63 4.90
C CYS A 368 1.91 4.91 5.12
N ASP A 369 1.17 5.32 6.16
CA ASP A 369 -0.16 4.77 6.45
C ASP A 369 -1.28 5.82 6.49
N SER A 370 -2.52 5.35 6.36
CA SER A 370 -3.76 6.14 6.43
C SER A 370 -4.10 6.61 7.86
N SER A 371 -3.10 6.83 8.72
CA SER A 371 -3.24 7.22 10.13
C SER A 371 -2.03 8.03 10.64
N GLN A 372 -1.30 8.68 9.74
CA GLN A 372 -0.15 9.55 10.00
C GLN A 372 1.13 8.82 10.43
N GLY A 373 1.21 7.50 10.23
CA GLY A 373 2.44 6.74 10.30
C GLY A 373 3.34 7.03 9.09
N VAL A 374 4.63 7.29 9.35
CA VAL A 374 5.70 7.23 8.36
C VAL A 374 6.86 6.44 8.94
N TYR A 375 7.34 5.47 8.19
CA TYR A 375 8.32 4.48 8.61
C TYR A 375 9.50 4.42 7.63
N ALA A 376 10.68 4.11 8.13
CA ALA A 376 11.90 3.93 7.34
C ALA A 376 12.57 2.59 7.65
N THR A 377 13.17 1.96 6.64
CA THR A 377 14.09 0.83 6.77
C THR A 377 15.45 1.19 6.14
N THR A 378 16.50 0.55 6.64
CA THR A 378 17.87 0.60 6.08
C THR A 378 18.50 -0.80 6.02
N ASP A 379 17.66 -1.82 6.16
CA ASP A 379 17.99 -3.23 6.17
C ASP A 379 17.02 -4.04 5.30
N ASP A 380 16.68 -3.49 4.13
CA ASP A 380 15.91 -4.18 3.08
C ASP A 380 14.56 -4.70 3.61
N GLY A 381 13.90 -3.88 4.44
CA GLY A 381 12.61 -4.20 5.03
C GLY A 381 12.62 -5.26 6.14
N GLU A 382 13.78 -5.72 6.63
CA GLU A 382 13.84 -6.55 7.84
C GLU A 382 13.30 -5.80 9.07
N ARG A 383 13.52 -4.48 9.16
CA ARG A 383 13.11 -3.66 10.31
C ARG A 383 12.67 -2.27 9.87
N TYR A 384 11.72 -1.72 10.61
CA TYR A 384 11.19 -0.39 10.38
C TYR A 384 11.29 0.44 11.66
N GLU A 385 11.79 1.68 11.53
CA GLU A 385 11.72 2.70 12.56
C GLU A 385 10.68 3.76 12.20
N THR A 386 9.94 4.28 13.19
CA THR A 386 8.97 5.35 12.98
C THR A 386 9.70 6.69 12.90
N ILE A 387 9.80 7.25 11.70
CA ILE A 387 10.28 8.63 11.51
C ILE A 387 9.14 9.64 11.74
N GLY A 388 7.90 9.27 11.37
CA GLY A 388 6.64 9.95 11.72
C GLY A 388 6.52 11.42 11.29
N ILE A 389 5.35 12.04 11.50
CA ILE A 389 5.17 13.49 11.35
C ILE A 389 4.33 14.02 12.52
N GLU A 390 4.91 14.89 13.36
CA GLU A 390 4.17 15.49 14.49
C GLU A 390 3.10 16.46 13.97
N ASP A 391 1.87 16.32 14.49
CA ASP A 391 0.70 17.16 14.16
C ASP A 391 0.42 17.32 12.64
N ALA A 392 0.58 16.25 11.84
CA ALA A 392 0.25 16.25 10.41
C ALA A 392 -1.23 16.58 10.12
N ASN A 393 -2.16 16.07 10.94
CA ASN A 393 -3.61 16.35 10.89
C ASN A 393 -4.31 16.06 9.54
N THR A 394 -3.72 15.23 8.69
CA THR A 394 -4.23 14.79 7.38
C THR A 394 -3.87 13.31 7.17
N ASP A 395 -4.61 12.59 6.34
CA ASP A 395 -4.30 11.19 6.01
C ASP A 395 -3.33 11.16 4.81
N PHE A 396 -2.39 10.21 4.75
CA PHE A 396 -1.39 10.15 3.67
C PHE A 396 -1.87 9.30 2.50
N ALA A 397 -1.70 9.80 1.28
CA ALA A 397 -2.14 9.16 0.05
C ALA A 397 -0.99 8.45 -0.69
N ALA A 398 0.14 9.14 -0.87
CA ALA A 398 1.32 8.64 -1.60
C ALA A 398 2.63 9.18 -1.01
N LEU A 399 3.76 8.58 -1.36
CA LEU A 399 5.11 9.03 -1.03
C LEU A 399 6.08 8.81 -2.19
N ALA A 400 7.15 9.61 -2.24
CA ALA A 400 8.24 9.41 -3.19
C ALA A 400 9.59 9.75 -2.53
N ALA A 401 10.65 9.05 -2.90
CA ALA A 401 11.95 9.13 -2.23
C ALA A 401 13.13 9.18 -3.20
N THR A 402 14.24 9.74 -2.73
CA THR A 402 15.53 9.86 -3.45
C THR A 402 16.68 9.79 -2.46
N ASP A 403 17.92 9.67 -2.95
CA ASP A 403 19.18 9.91 -2.20
C ASP A 403 19.16 11.15 -1.29
N ALA A 404 18.39 12.19 -1.66
CA ALA A 404 18.43 13.52 -1.04
C ALA A 404 17.25 13.81 -0.09
N GLU A 405 16.07 13.26 -0.36
CA GLU A 405 14.84 13.57 0.39
C GLU A 405 13.73 12.52 0.21
N LEU A 406 12.82 12.51 1.18
CA LEU A 406 11.51 11.84 1.10
C LEU A 406 10.41 12.91 1.05
N VAL A 407 9.39 12.72 0.22
CA VAL A 407 8.14 13.48 0.24
C VAL A 407 6.95 12.57 0.54
N VAL A 408 5.96 13.09 1.26
CA VAL A 408 4.68 12.42 1.55
C VAL A 408 3.53 13.38 1.21
N ALA A 409 2.57 12.90 0.42
CA ALA A 409 1.40 13.65 -0.01
C ALA A 409 0.20 13.38 0.91
N GLY A 410 -0.44 14.44 1.41
CA GLY A 410 -1.62 14.40 2.25
C GLY A 410 -2.92 14.60 1.47
N GLY A 411 -3.98 13.89 1.88
CA GLY A 411 -5.34 13.96 1.32
C GLY A 411 -6.08 15.28 1.57
N ASP A 412 -5.39 16.32 2.01
CA ASP A 412 -5.86 17.70 2.17
C ASP A 412 -5.19 18.70 1.21
N GLY A 413 -4.17 18.27 0.46
CA GLY A 413 -3.36 19.12 -0.44
C GLY A 413 -1.98 19.52 0.10
N THR A 414 -1.59 19.00 1.26
CA THR A 414 -0.30 19.27 1.90
C THR A 414 0.76 18.27 1.44
N VAL A 415 1.99 18.72 1.18
CA VAL A 415 3.15 17.86 0.96
C VAL A 415 4.14 18.05 2.10
N PHE A 416 4.58 16.97 2.72
CA PHE A 416 5.59 16.99 3.77
C PHE A 416 6.92 16.51 3.18
N ARG A 417 7.99 17.33 3.27
CA ARG A 417 9.34 16.98 2.80
C ARG A 417 10.27 16.70 3.98
N TYR A 418 10.98 15.58 3.95
CA TYR A 418 11.99 15.19 4.94
C TYR A 418 13.39 15.25 4.32
N ASP A 419 14.29 16.01 4.94
CA ASP A 419 15.68 16.21 4.49
C ASP A 419 16.70 15.26 5.16
N GLY A 420 16.24 14.10 5.63
CA GLY A 420 17.04 13.18 6.45
C GLY A 420 17.23 13.62 7.90
N SER A 421 16.57 14.71 8.34
CA SER A 421 16.59 15.15 9.75
C SER A 421 15.36 15.95 10.19
N VAL A 422 14.74 16.72 9.31
CA VAL A 422 13.66 17.67 9.62
C VAL A 422 12.52 17.56 8.60
N TRP A 423 11.30 17.48 9.10
CA TRP A 423 10.09 17.60 8.29
C TRP A 423 9.74 19.07 8.02
N THR A 424 9.49 19.39 6.76
CA THR A 424 9.02 20.69 6.28
C THR A 424 7.65 20.52 5.64
N THR A 425 6.62 21.12 6.24
CA THR A 425 5.28 21.19 5.67
C THR A 425 5.22 22.22 4.55
N LEU A 426 4.83 21.80 3.36
CA LEU A 426 4.63 22.63 2.16
C LEU A 426 3.16 22.53 1.73
N ARG A 427 2.55 23.65 1.33
CA ARG A 427 1.20 23.64 0.76
C ARG A 427 1.32 23.59 -0.76
N ALA A 428 0.71 22.59 -1.39
CA ALA A 428 0.68 22.44 -2.84
C ALA A 428 -0.71 22.75 -3.37
N SER A 429 -1.69 21.89 -3.06
CA SER A 429 -3.09 22.04 -3.47
C SER A 429 -3.99 22.57 -2.36
N GLU A 430 -5.20 22.98 -2.73
CA GLU A 430 -6.35 23.15 -1.83
C GLU A 430 -7.34 21.96 -1.88
N THR A 431 -7.08 20.98 -2.76
CA THR A 431 -7.79 19.69 -2.89
C THR A 431 -6.90 18.52 -2.47
N ALA A 432 -7.42 17.30 -2.39
CA ALA A 432 -6.59 16.13 -2.06
C ALA A 432 -5.56 15.85 -3.16
N LEU A 433 -4.33 15.52 -2.76
CA LEU A 433 -3.36 14.84 -3.62
C LEU A 433 -3.59 13.33 -3.53
N ARG A 434 -3.35 12.63 -4.65
CA ARG A 434 -3.48 11.18 -4.79
C ARG A 434 -2.13 10.52 -5.04
N ALA A 435 -1.34 11.10 -5.93
CA ALA A 435 -0.03 10.59 -6.33
C ALA A 435 1.06 11.68 -6.21
N ILE A 436 2.29 11.22 -6.02
CA ILE A 436 3.49 12.06 -6.05
C ILE A 436 4.66 11.22 -6.59
N ASP A 437 5.46 11.79 -7.48
CA ASP A 437 6.69 11.17 -8.01
C ASP A 437 7.84 12.19 -7.97
N LEU A 438 9.07 11.69 -7.77
CA LEU A 438 10.23 12.52 -7.48
C LEU A 438 11.51 11.99 -8.13
N THR A 439 12.27 12.91 -8.70
CA THR A 439 13.67 12.74 -9.07
C THR A 439 14.52 13.77 -8.32
N ASN A 440 15.84 13.61 -8.38
CA ASN A 440 16.78 14.59 -7.82
C ASN A 440 16.66 16.01 -8.43
N GLU A 441 16.02 16.18 -9.59
CA GLU A 441 15.95 17.45 -10.32
C GLU A 441 14.51 17.97 -10.57
N THR A 442 13.49 17.11 -10.50
CA THR A 442 12.06 17.51 -10.66
C THR A 442 11.15 16.60 -9.85
N GLY A 443 9.96 17.07 -9.52
CA GLY A 443 8.88 16.26 -8.95
C GLY A 443 7.54 16.67 -9.51
N LEU A 444 6.59 15.74 -9.51
CA LEU A 444 5.19 15.98 -9.86
C LEU A 444 4.29 15.46 -8.74
N ALA A 445 3.19 16.16 -8.48
CA ALA A 445 2.11 15.67 -7.62
C ALA A 445 0.78 15.88 -8.34
N ALA A 446 -0.12 14.89 -8.26
CA ALA A 446 -1.42 14.90 -8.95
C ALA A 446 -2.55 14.55 -7.98
N GLY A 447 -3.78 14.98 -8.29
CA GLY A 447 -4.94 14.64 -7.47
C GLY A 447 -6.29 15.07 -8.03
N ASP A 448 -7.21 15.43 -7.14
CA ASP A 448 -8.61 15.67 -7.47
C ASP A 448 -8.79 16.79 -8.50
N ALA A 449 -9.84 16.69 -9.33
CA ALA A 449 -10.27 17.68 -10.31
C ALA A 449 -9.16 18.13 -11.29
N GLY A 450 -8.45 17.16 -11.89
CA GLY A 450 -7.42 17.38 -12.92
C GLY A 450 -6.14 18.04 -12.43
N THR A 451 -5.99 18.26 -11.12
CA THR A 451 -4.92 19.10 -10.59
C THR A 451 -3.55 18.41 -10.65
N VAL A 452 -2.58 19.09 -11.26
CA VAL A 452 -1.15 18.71 -11.30
C VAL A 452 -0.32 19.86 -10.76
N PHE A 453 0.73 19.52 -10.00
CA PHE A 453 1.68 20.45 -9.42
C PHE A 453 3.11 20.01 -9.74
N GLU A 454 3.95 20.95 -10.13
CA GLU A 454 5.36 20.73 -10.39
C GLU A 454 6.22 21.31 -9.28
N ARG A 455 7.31 20.60 -8.95
CA ARG A 455 8.27 20.98 -7.91
C ARG A 455 9.01 22.27 -8.30
N ALA A 456 8.94 23.28 -7.43
CA ALA A 456 9.56 24.59 -7.63
C ALA A 456 10.49 25.00 -6.47
N ASP A 457 11.13 26.16 -6.61
CA ASP A 457 12.11 26.72 -5.64
C ASP A 457 11.49 26.92 -4.23
N GLY A 458 11.57 25.87 -3.39
CA GLY A 458 11.05 25.87 -2.03
C GLY A 458 9.57 25.51 -1.89
N GLY A 459 8.93 24.96 -2.92
CA GLY A 459 7.50 24.61 -2.90
C GLY A 459 7.03 23.82 -4.11
N TRP A 460 5.75 23.99 -4.44
CA TRP A 460 5.06 23.36 -5.56
C TRP A 460 4.24 24.43 -6.27
N GLU A 461 4.25 24.45 -7.61
CA GLU A 461 3.47 25.39 -8.43
C GLU A 461 2.47 24.62 -9.31
N PRO A 462 1.21 25.07 -9.42
CA PRO A 462 0.19 24.39 -10.22
C PRO A 462 0.49 24.49 -11.71
N VAL A 463 0.24 23.41 -12.44
CA VAL A 463 0.31 23.34 -13.90
C VAL A 463 -1.11 23.03 -14.42
N GLU A 464 -1.56 23.77 -15.44
CA GLU A 464 -2.88 23.53 -16.05
C GLU A 464 -2.87 22.24 -16.88
N THR A 465 -3.93 21.45 -16.75
CA THR A 465 -4.20 20.25 -17.57
C THR A 465 -5.50 20.44 -18.35
N PRO A 466 -5.75 19.67 -19.42
CA PRO A 466 -6.96 19.78 -20.24
C PRO A 466 -8.15 18.96 -19.69
N VAL A 467 -8.10 18.48 -18.45
CA VAL A 467 -9.07 17.53 -17.86
C VAL A 467 -9.59 17.98 -16.49
N ASP A 468 -10.82 17.58 -16.15
CA ASP A 468 -11.44 17.79 -14.83
C ASP A 468 -11.50 16.48 -13.99
N ALA A 469 -10.90 15.38 -14.46
CA ALA A 469 -10.98 14.05 -13.83
C ALA A 469 -10.02 13.89 -12.64
N ASP A 470 -10.34 13.02 -11.67
CA ASP A 470 -9.47 12.82 -10.50
C ASP A 470 -8.25 11.95 -10.89
N LEU A 471 -7.06 12.56 -10.90
CA LEU A 471 -5.80 11.89 -11.27
C LEU A 471 -5.30 11.05 -10.08
N GLN A 472 -5.06 9.76 -10.32
CA GLN A 472 -4.70 8.77 -9.29
C GLN A 472 -3.22 8.33 -9.35
N GLY A 473 -2.55 8.47 -10.50
CA GLY A 473 -1.14 8.13 -10.69
C GLY A 473 -0.40 9.22 -11.47
N VAL A 474 0.89 9.40 -11.19
CA VAL A 474 1.76 10.37 -11.90
C VAL A 474 3.17 9.81 -12.06
N LEU A 475 3.84 10.19 -13.15
CA LEU A 475 5.19 9.78 -13.50
C LEU A 475 6.00 10.97 -14.05
N VAL A 476 7.20 11.17 -13.53
CA VAL A 476 8.20 12.13 -14.01
C VAL A 476 8.88 11.59 -15.27
N GLY A 477 8.78 12.36 -16.35
CA GLY A 477 9.39 12.09 -17.63
C GLY A 477 10.92 12.16 -17.61
N ALA A 478 11.54 11.72 -18.71
CA ALA A 478 13.01 11.69 -18.82
C ALA A 478 13.46 12.11 -20.22
N THR A 479 13.93 13.36 -20.34
CA THR A 479 14.41 13.98 -21.60
C THR A 479 15.51 13.15 -22.26
N GLU A 480 16.47 12.63 -21.49
CA GLU A 480 17.55 11.72 -21.95
C GLU A 480 17.04 10.42 -22.61
N ARG A 481 15.77 10.03 -22.36
CA ARG A 481 15.12 8.87 -22.97
C ARG A 481 13.92 9.24 -23.86
N ALA A 482 13.67 10.52 -24.11
CA ALA A 482 12.50 11.04 -24.82
C ALA A 482 11.16 10.45 -24.29
N ARG A 483 11.01 10.42 -22.96
CA ARG A 483 9.75 10.01 -22.30
C ARG A 483 9.05 11.25 -21.71
N PRO A 484 7.76 11.47 -21.99
CA PRO A 484 7.00 12.58 -21.42
C PRO A 484 6.77 12.37 -19.91
N ASP A 485 6.36 13.45 -19.23
CA ASP A 485 5.61 13.33 -17.98
C ASP A 485 4.23 12.71 -18.28
N ILE A 486 3.69 11.91 -17.36
CA ILE A 486 2.41 11.23 -17.53
C ILE A 486 1.59 11.34 -16.25
N ALA A 487 0.28 11.58 -16.36
CA ALA A 487 -0.66 11.38 -15.27
C ALA A 487 -1.88 10.57 -15.75
N VAL A 488 -2.38 9.70 -14.88
CA VAL A 488 -3.49 8.77 -15.16
C VAL A 488 -4.57 8.87 -14.08
N GLY A 489 -5.84 8.61 -14.40
CA GLY A 489 -6.94 8.84 -13.46
C GLY A 489 -8.26 8.15 -13.79
N THR A 490 -9.36 8.70 -13.26
CA THR A 490 -10.71 8.15 -13.43
C THR A 490 -11.18 8.17 -14.89
N ASP A 491 -12.17 7.33 -15.21
CA ASP A 491 -12.84 7.30 -16.51
C ASP A 491 -11.87 7.12 -17.70
N GLY A 492 -10.84 6.28 -17.50
CA GLY A 492 -9.79 6.02 -18.49
C GLY A 492 -8.83 7.19 -18.75
N THR A 493 -8.86 8.27 -17.96
CA THR A 493 -8.11 9.51 -18.25
C THR A 493 -6.59 9.28 -18.29
N ILE A 494 -5.95 9.74 -19.37
CA ILE A 494 -4.50 9.87 -19.51
C ILE A 494 -4.18 11.28 -20.02
N VAL A 495 -3.21 11.94 -19.39
CA VAL A 495 -2.56 13.16 -19.90
C VAL A 495 -1.04 12.98 -19.97
N GLU A 496 -0.41 13.57 -20.99
CA GLU A 496 1.03 13.51 -21.22
C GLU A 496 1.60 14.93 -21.46
N ARG A 497 2.88 15.15 -21.11
CA ARG A 497 3.62 16.39 -21.40
C ARG A 497 5.05 16.09 -21.80
N ASP A 498 5.43 16.45 -23.03
CA ASP A 498 6.81 16.36 -23.48
C ASP A 498 7.73 17.31 -22.69
N ARG A 499 8.96 16.86 -22.38
CA ARG A 499 10.01 17.69 -21.76
C ARG A 499 11.01 18.18 -22.81
N SER A 500 11.21 19.50 -22.88
CA SER A 500 12.07 20.20 -23.85
C SER A 500 13.55 20.35 -23.44
#